data_AF-A0A821C9V9-F1
#
_entry.id   AF-A0A821C9V9-F1
#
_cell.length_a   1.000
_cell.length_b   1.000
_cell.length_c   1.000
_cell.angle_alpha   90.00
_cell.angle_beta   90.00
_cell.angle_gamma   90.00
#
_symmetry.space_group_name_H-M   'P 1'
#
loop_
_entity.id
_entity.type
_entity.pdbx_description
1 polymer ?
#
loop_
_entity_poly.entity_id
_entity_poly.type
_entity_poly.pdbx_seq_one_letter_code
_entity_poly.pdbx_strand_id
1 'polypeptide(L)' 'MGAGTTSFQFIYQTYSKPDRVKVWNGATNLLDSGCVGTANEVTVTLTLTSGNSNIRVDVEPNCTGGTGTAWYFKVVCPNS' A
#
# COMPACT_ATOMS: atom_id res chain seq x y z
N MET A 1 14.17 -26.15 -0.23
CA MET A 1 14.51 -24.95 0.58
C MET A 1 13.29 -24.05 0.53
N GLY A 2 12.53 -23.97 1.62
CA GLY A 2 11.29 -23.19 1.67
C GLY A 2 11.61 -21.70 1.65
N ALA A 3 11.07 -20.97 0.68
CA ALA A 3 11.10 -19.51 0.72
C ALA A 3 10.28 -19.07 1.94
N GLY A 4 10.94 -18.53 2.97
CA GLY A 4 10.23 -18.00 4.12
C GLY A 4 9.28 -16.89 3.66
N THR A 5 7.99 -17.04 3.93
CA THR A 5 6.99 -16.01 3.67
C THR A 5 7.29 -14.81 4.57
N THR A 6 7.82 -13.74 3.98
CA THR A 6 8.13 -12.51 4.72
C THR A 6 6.93 -11.58 4.63
N SER A 7 6.37 -11.21 5.78
CA SER A 7 5.23 -10.28 5.88
C SER A 7 5.67 -8.95 6.49
N PHE A 8 5.01 -7.86 6.11
CA PHE A 8 5.22 -6.52 6.66
C PHE A 8 3.87 -5.82 6.82
N GLN A 9 3.81 -4.81 7.69
CA GLN A 9 2.64 -3.95 7.79
C GLN A 9 2.79 -2.75 6.88
N PHE A 10 1.76 -2.52 6.07
CA PHE A 10 1.59 -1.32 5.26
C PHE A 10 0.46 -0.49 5.86
N ILE A 11 0.79 0.73 6.26
CA ILE A 11 -0.15 1.67 6.86
C ILE A 11 -0.31 2.82 5.86
N TYR A 12 -1.54 3.19 5.52
CA TYR A 12 -1.80 4.30 4.62
C TYR A 12 -3.00 5.14 5.06
N GLN A 13 -3.02 6.39 4.64
CA GLN A 13 -4.19 7.26 4.76
C GLN A 13 -4.33 8.11 3.50
N THR A 14 -5.56 8.33 3.06
CA THR A 14 -5.93 9.25 1.96
C THR A 14 -6.86 10.40 2.41
N TYR A 15 -7.06 10.54 3.72
CA TYR A 15 -7.84 11.61 4.36
C TYR A 15 -9.24 11.76 3.75
N SER A 16 -9.64 12.97 3.40
CA SER A 16 -10.93 13.26 2.73
C SER A 16 -10.82 13.30 1.21
N LYS A 17 -9.66 12.98 0.63
CA LYS A 17 -9.40 13.05 -0.82
C LYS A 17 -9.36 11.64 -1.40
N PRO A 18 -10.28 11.29 -2.32
CA PRO A 18 -10.23 9.99 -2.97
C PRO A 18 -8.95 9.82 -3.81
N ASP A 19 -8.02 9.06 -3.25
CA ASP A 19 -6.77 8.64 -3.89
C ASP A 19 -6.73 7.11 -3.92
N ARG A 20 -6.03 6.52 -4.88
CA ARG A 20 -5.89 5.05 -4.98
C ARG A 20 -4.44 4.65 -4.77
N VAL A 21 -4.21 3.90 -3.71
CA VAL A 21 -2.90 3.37 -3.34
C VAL A 21 -2.80 1.91 -3.81
N LYS A 22 -1.77 1.63 -4.60
CA LYS A 22 -1.44 0.28 -5.06
C LYS A 22 -0.06 -0.11 -4.56
N VAL A 23 0.06 -1.31 -4.00
CA VAL A 23 1.34 -1.86 -3.53
C VAL A 23 1.69 -3.08 -4.35
N TRP A 24 2.90 -3.11 -4.88
CA TRP A 24 3.40 -4.16 -5.75
C TRP A 24 4.66 -4.79 -5.18
N ASN A 25 4.82 -6.10 -5.37
CA ASN A 25 6.09 -6.80 -5.21
C ASN A 25 6.42 -7.50 -6.54
N GLY A 26 7.39 -6.95 -7.27
CA GLY A 26 7.61 -7.32 -8.67
C GLY A 26 6.39 -7.02 -9.53
N ALA A 27 5.86 -8.04 -10.21
CA ALA A 27 4.65 -7.93 -11.05
C ALA A 27 3.36 -8.24 -10.28
N THR A 28 3.44 -8.66 -9.01
CA THR A 28 2.27 -9.02 -8.21
C THR A 28 1.71 -7.79 -7.50
N ASN A 29 0.41 -7.52 -7.70
CA ASN A 29 -0.32 -6.55 -6.91
C ASN A 29 -0.66 -7.17 -5.54
N LEU A 30 -0.13 -6.58 -4.47
CA LEU A 30 -0.37 -7.00 -3.08
C LEU A 30 -1.55 -6.26 -2.45
N LEU A 31 -1.79 -5.01 -2.87
CA LEU A 31 -2.86 -4.16 -2.35
C LEU A 31 -3.34 -3.22 -3.45
N ASP A 32 -4.66 -3.09 -3.55
CA ASP A 32 -5.32 -2.02 -4.26
C ASP A 32 -6.42 -1.45 -3.36
N SER A 33 -6.24 -0.20 -2.90
CA SER A 33 -7.20 0.43 -2.00
C SER A 33 -8.53 0.77 -2.68
N GLY A 34 -8.59 0.71 -4.01
CA GLY A 34 -9.61 1.41 -4.78
C GLY A 34 -9.49 2.93 -4.62
N CYS A 35 -10.42 3.67 -5.23
CA CYS A 35 -10.45 5.11 -5.11
C CYS A 35 -11.18 5.54 -3.84
N VAL A 36 -10.43 5.84 -2.77
CA VAL A 36 -11.01 6.03 -1.44
C VAL A 36 -10.39 7.22 -0.73
N GLY A 37 -11.20 7.96 0.03
CA GLY A 37 -10.72 8.85 1.08
C GLY A 37 -10.84 8.12 2.42
N THR A 38 -9.74 7.92 3.13
CA THR A 38 -9.76 7.26 4.44
C THR A 38 -9.76 8.30 5.57
N ALA A 39 -10.80 8.29 6.40
CA ALA A 39 -10.91 9.21 7.54
C ALA A 39 -9.76 9.04 8.55
N ASN A 40 -9.21 7.82 8.67
CA ASN A 40 -8.10 7.46 9.55
C ASN A 40 -7.08 6.59 8.79
N GLU A 41 -6.00 6.23 9.47
CA GLU A 41 -5.04 5.25 8.99
C GLU A 41 -5.70 3.88 8.77
N VAL A 42 -5.32 3.22 7.69
CA VAL A 42 -5.67 1.85 7.37
C VAL A 42 -4.39 1.02 7.45
N THR A 43 -4.40 0.00 8.32
CA THR A 43 -3.27 -0.94 8.47
C THR A 43 -3.60 -2.25 7.78
N VAL A 44 -2.70 -2.71 6.90
CA VAL A 44 -2.82 -3.98 6.17
C VAL A 44 -1.53 -4.76 6.33
N THR A 45 -1.62 -6.06 6.63
CA THR A 45 -0.46 -6.97 6.58
C THR A 45 -0.32 -7.52 5.16
N LEU A 46 0.81 -7.25 4.51
CA LEU A 46 1.12 -7.72 3.17
C LEU A 46 2.25 -8.75 3.21
N THR A 47 2.11 -9.79 2.39
CA THR A 47 3.11 -10.86 2.28
C THR A 47 3.87 -10.69 0.97
N LEU A 48 5.20 -10.68 1.04
CA LEU A 48 6.04 -10.70 -0.15
C LEU A 48 5.85 -12.04 -0.86
N THR A 49 5.52 -11.99 -2.14
CA THR A 49 5.24 -13.17 -2.98
C THR A 49 6.41 -13.53 -3.88
N SER A 50 7.35 -12.61 -4.09
CA SER A 50 8.57 -12.85 -4.85
C SER A 50 9.77 -13.08 -3.93
N GLY A 51 10.84 -13.66 -4.49
CA GLY A 51 12.12 -13.75 -3.78
C GLY A 51 12.84 -12.40 -3.61
N ASN A 52 12.21 -11.28 -4.00
CA ASN A 52 12.74 -9.93 -3.87
C ASN A 52 12.03 -9.17 -2.74
N SER A 53 12.80 -8.48 -1.90
CA SER A 53 12.32 -7.64 -0.80
C SER A 53 11.89 -6.22 -1.22
N ASN A 54 11.98 -5.87 -2.50
CA ASN A 54 11.57 -4.57 -3.01
C ASN A 54 10.04 -4.49 -3.17
N ILE A 55 9.45 -3.41 -2.67
CA ILE A 55 8.06 -3.04 -2.97
C ILE A 55 8.02 -1.75 -3.78
N ARG A 56 6.99 -1.61 -4.60
CA ARG A 56 6.66 -0.39 -5.32
C ARG A 56 5.29 0.10 -4.85
N VAL A 57 5.22 1.36 -4.45
CA VAL A 57 3.96 2.02 -4.07
C VAL A 57 3.59 2.98 -5.18
N ASP A 58 2.45 2.75 -5.83
CA ASP A 58 1.89 3.64 -6.83
C ASP A 58 0.68 4.34 -6.23
N VAL A 59 0.69 5.68 -6.25
CA VAL A 59 -0.47 6.48 -5.85
C VAL A 59 -1.06 7.12 -7.10
N GLU A 60 -2.33 6.83 -7.35
CA GLU A 60 -3.15 7.47 -8.37
C GLU A 60 -3.98 8.57 -7.69
N PRO A 61 -3.55 9.84 -7.79
CA PRO A 61 -4.17 10.93 -7.06
C PRO A 61 -5.52 11.29 -7.66
N ASN A 62 -6.46 11.73 -6.82
CA ASN A 62 -7.73 12.31 -7.23
C ASN A 62 -8.52 11.43 -8.23
N CYS A 63 -8.54 10.13 -7.98
CA CYS A 63 -9.01 9.11 -8.92
C CYS A 63 -10.52 9.15 -9.22
N THR A 64 -11.31 9.98 -8.51
CA THR A 64 -12.72 10.26 -8.82
C THR A 64 -12.95 11.60 -9.55
N GLY A 65 -11.91 12.38 -9.86
CA GLY A 65 -12.04 13.61 -10.65
C GLY A 65 -12.44 14.89 -9.90
N GLY A 66 -11.89 15.12 -8.70
CA GLY A 66 -12.08 16.35 -7.90
C GLY A 66 -10.87 17.31 -7.93
N THR A 67 -10.56 17.94 -6.78
CA THR A 67 -9.41 18.84 -6.62
C THR A 67 -8.53 18.45 -5.44
N GLY A 68 -7.22 18.43 -5.70
CA GLY A 68 -6.19 18.10 -4.72
C GLY A 68 -6.03 16.59 -4.48
N THR A 69 -4.99 16.26 -3.72
CA THR A 69 -4.64 14.91 -3.29
C THR A 69 -4.03 15.04 -1.90
N ALA A 70 -4.25 14.05 -1.04
CA ALA A 70 -3.70 14.06 0.30
C ALA A 70 -3.50 12.63 0.76
N TRP A 71 -2.25 12.22 0.85
CA TRP A 71 -1.93 10.86 1.25
C TRP A 71 -0.62 10.80 2.02
N TYR A 72 -0.50 9.76 2.83
CA TYR A 72 0.79 9.33 3.35
C TYR A 72 0.77 7.80 3.50
N PHE A 73 1.95 7.20 3.57
CA PHE A 73 2.09 5.80 3.93
C PHE A 73 3.29 5.58 4.85
N LYS A 74 3.26 4.47 5.57
CA LYS A 74 4.34 3.97 6.41
C LYS A 74 4.47 2.46 6.22
N VAL A 75 5.71 1.99 6.14
CA VAL A 75 6.05 0.58 6.11
C VAL A 75 6.65 0.20 7.46
N VAL A 76 6.16 -0.88 8.06
CA VAL A 76 6.70 -1.44 9.30
C VAL A 76 7.10 -2.88 9.02
N CYS A 77 8.41 -3.13 9.03
CA CYS A 77 8.95 -4.48 8.99
C CYS A 77 8.90 -5.07 10.41
N PRO A 78 8.54 -6.35 10.58
CA PRO A 78 8.66 -7.00 11.87
C PRO A 78 10.14 -6.98 12.30
N ASN A 79 10.39 -6.55 13.53
CA ASN A 79 11.72 -6.68 14.12
C ASN A 79 11.98 -8.18 14.31
N SER A 80 13.10 -8.65 13.74
CA SER A 80 13.61 -10.02 13.87
C SER A 80 13.92 -10.40 15.30
#